data_AF-V5I7N8-F1
#
_entry.id   AF-V5I7N8-F1
#
_cell.length_a   1.000
_cell.length_b   1.000
_cell.length_c   1.000
_cell.angle_alpha   90.00
_cell.angle_beta   90.00
_cell.angle_gamma   90.00
#
_symmetry.space_group_name_H-M   'P 1'
#
loop_
_entity.id
_entity.type
_entity.pdbx_description
1 polymer ?
#
loop_
_entity_poly.entity_id
_entity_poly.type
_entity_poly.pdbx_seq_one_letter_code
_entity_poly.pdbx_strand_id
1 'polypeptide(L)'
;LTNKITNAANAGDEKESGYRVYSILSYFFILVIVGLPVWWYTTRVYRANLPISEMYEVELKNKSNKAFGIPLSLDYDILITFVHPDPSGIEIELNGEDIDKNMQPFLKAISPIADFVVKSQWLYLTDLGINPRKMSDHFALQESQLPHIISPLETKMWSHLSQRPTINLVLYFSYCSTPLYIYSDRNIKIPTNAFLSPRWGGIYIVNPDKSSCETKQFK
;
A
#
# COMPACT_ATOMS: atom_id res chain seq x y z
N LEU A 1 72.22 -15.78 27.31
CA LEU A 1 71.93 -16.52 26.06
C LEU A 1 70.46 -16.36 25.63
N THR A 2 69.51 -16.39 26.56
CA THR A 2 68.07 -16.18 26.34
C THR A 2 67.70 -14.85 25.65
N ASN A 3 68.25 -13.70 26.08
CA ASN A 3 67.93 -12.39 25.44
C ASN A 3 68.38 -12.26 23.98
N LYS A 4 69.41 -13.00 23.55
CA LYS A 4 69.91 -12.95 22.17
C LYS A 4 69.03 -13.77 21.23
N ILE A 5 68.41 -14.83 21.74
CA ILE A 5 67.50 -15.71 21.00
C ILE A 5 66.12 -15.03 20.86
N THR A 6 65.61 -14.40 21.92
CA THR A 6 64.34 -13.63 21.85
C THR A 6 64.44 -12.41 20.93
N ASN A 7 65.56 -11.69 20.94
CA ASN A 7 65.75 -10.56 20.03
C ASN A 7 65.89 -10.98 18.56
N ALA A 8 66.51 -12.14 18.28
CA ALA A 8 66.61 -12.68 16.93
C ALA A 8 65.27 -13.22 16.40
N ALA A 9 64.46 -13.84 17.27
CA ALA A 9 63.12 -14.29 16.94
C ALA A 9 62.17 -13.10 16.68
N ASN A 10 62.16 -12.09 17.55
CA ASN A 10 61.34 -10.88 17.39
C ASN A 10 61.72 -10.10 16.12
N ALA A 11 63.01 -10.03 15.76
CA ALA A 11 63.46 -9.35 14.55
C ALA A 11 63.12 -10.13 13.25
N GLY A 12 62.90 -11.44 13.34
CA GLY A 12 62.40 -12.25 12.21
C GLY A 12 60.90 -12.06 12.01
N ASP A 13 60.14 -12.07 13.10
CA ASP A 13 58.68 -11.91 13.12
C ASP A 13 58.24 -10.49 12.69
N GLU A 14 59.00 -9.46 13.09
CA GLU A 14 58.78 -8.07 12.67
C GLU A 14 58.99 -7.88 11.16
N LYS A 15 59.98 -8.58 10.57
CA LYS A 15 60.20 -8.59 9.12
C LYS A 15 59.09 -9.34 8.39
N GLU A 16 58.66 -10.48 8.91
CA GLU A 16 57.58 -11.28 8.32
C GLU A 16 56.24 -10.52 8.32
N SER A 17 55.94 -9.79 9.40
CA SER A 17 54.80 -8.86 9.50
C SER A 17 54.88 -7.76 8.43
N GLY A 18 56.06 -7.16 8.24
CA GLY A 18 56.29 -6.15 7.20
C GLY A 18 55.99 -6.65 5.77
N TYR A 19 56.40 -7.88 5.44
CA TYR A 19 56.12 -8.46 4.12
C TYR A 19 54.64 -8.79 3.93
N ARG A 20 53.94 -9.27 4.97
CA ARG A 20 52.49 -9.52 4.91
C ARG A 20 51.70 -8.24 4.67
N VAL A 21 52.06 -7.15 5.35
CA VAL A 21 51.45 -5.82 5.15
C VAL A 21 51.74 -5.31 3.73
N TYR A 22 52.96 -5.47 3.22
CA TYR A 22 53.29 -5.08 1.85
C TYR A 22 52.49 -5.87 0.80
N SER A 23 52.31 -7.17 0.99
CA SER A 23 51.47 -8.01 0.11
C SER A 23 50.01 -7.57 0.14
N ILE A 24 49.45 -7.26 1.30
CA ILE A 24 48.06 -6.78 1.40
C ILE A 24 47.90 -5.43 0.67
N LEU A 25 48.86 -4.51 0.86
CA LEU A 25 48.84 -3.21 0.19
C LEU A 25 48.97 -3.32 -1.33
N SER A 26 49.78 -4.25 -1.84
CA SER A 26 49.93 -4.44 -3.28
C SER A 26 48.65 -5.01 -3.92
N TYR A 27 48.00 -5.99 -3.29
CA TYR A 27 46.70 -6.49 -3.76
C TYR A 27 45.61 -5.41 -3.71
N PHE A 28 45.56 -4.61 -2.64
CA PHE A 28 44.60 -3.52 -2.51
C PHE A 28 44.79 -2.47 -3.62
N PHE A 29 46.04 -2.09 -3.89
CA PHE A 29 46.36 -1.13 -4.95
C PHE A 29 45.94 -1.61 -6.34
N ILE A 30 46.16 -2.90 -6.64
CA ILE A 30 45.70 -3.53 -7.90
C ILE A 30 44.18 -3.51 -8.00
N LEU A 31 43.47 -3.85 -6.91
CA LEU A 31 42.00 -3.83 -6.88
C LEU A 31 41.43 -2.42 -7.07
N VAL A 32 42.07 -1.38 -6.55
CA VAL A 32 41.61 0.01 -6.73
C VAL A 32 41.86 0.47 -8.17
N ILE A 33 43.07 0.24 -8.71
CA ILE A 33 43.44 0.71 -10.06
C ILE A 33 42.68 -0.02 -11.16
N VAL A 34 42.45 -1.32 -11.03
CA VAL A 34 41.76 -2.11 -12.05
C VAL A 34 40.27 -2.23 -11.74
N GLY A 35 39.94 -2.48 -10.47
CA GLY A 35 38.56 -2.71 -10.04
C GLY A 35 37.71 -1.45 -10.13
N LEU A 36 38.19 -0.26 -9.74
CA LEU A 36 37.36 0.95 -9.85
C LEU A 36 37.03 1.32 -11.31
N PRO A 37 37.96 1.33 -12.27
CA PRO A 37 37.63 1.61 -13.67
C PRO A 37 36.74 0.55 -14.31
N VAL A 38 36.98 -0.73 -14.03
CA VAL A 38 36.13 -1.83 -14.54
C VAL A 38 34.74 -1.75 -13.93
N TRP A 39 34.63 -1.50 -12.63
CA TRP A 39 33.35 -1.30 -11.96
C TRP A 39 32.63 -0.08 -12.56
N TRP A 40 33.29 1.06 -12.70
CA TRP A 40 32.69 2.24 -13.32
C TRP A 40 32.24 1.99 -14.74
N TYR A 41 33.03 1.27 -15.54
CA TYR A 41 32.69 0.93 -16.92
C TYR A 41 31.46 0.00 -16.98
N THR A 42 31.43 -1.03 -16.13
CA THR A 42 30.36 -2.05 -16.13
C THR A 42 29.08 -1.57 -15.46
N THR A 43 29.14 -0.61 -14.53
CA THR A 43 27.95 -0.01 -13.90
C THR A 43 27.47 1.25 -14.63
N ARG A 44 28.05 1.62 -15.77
CA ARG A 44 27.47 2.67 -16.63
C ARG A 44 26.19 2.16 -17.24
N VAL A 45 25.07 2.35 -16.56
CA VAL A 45 23.75 2.17 -17.14
C VAL A 45 23.58 3.19 -18.26
N TYR A 46 23.46 2.74 -19.50
CA TYR A 46 23.09 3.59 -20.63
C TYR A 46 21.73 4.22 -20.34
N ARG A 47 21.71 5.53 -20.11
CA ARG A 47 20.46 6.30 -20.03
C ARG A 47 20.15 6.80 -21.42
N ALA A 48 19.13 6.22 -22.04
CA ALA A 48 18.54 6.81 -23.23
C ALA A 48 18.07 8.23 -22.88
N ASN A 49 18.35 9.18 -23.76
CA ASN A 49 17.73 10.50 -23.66
C ASN A 49 16.24 10.29 -23.93
N LEU A 50 15.42 10.43 -22.88
CA LEU A 50 13.98 10.35 -23.03
C LEU A 50 13.54 11.60 -23.82
N PRO A 51 12.80 11.48 -24.94
CA PRO A 51 12.38 12.62 -25.75
C PRO A 51 11.21 13.33 -25.06
N ILE A 52 11.52 14.11 -24.01
CA ILE A 52 10.51 14.77 -23.19
C ILE A 52 9.70 15.79 -24.01
N SER A 53 10.34 16.46 -24.99
CA SER A 53 9.66 17.43 -25.86
C SER A 53 8.58 16.79 -26.74
N GLU A 54 8.85 15.62 -27.33
CA GLU A 54 7.84 14.89 -28.12
C GLU A 54 6.69 14.39 -27.24
N MET A 55 6.98 14.01 -25.98
CA MET A 55 5.94 13.57 -25.05
C MET A 55 4.97 14.72 -24.67
N TYR A 56 5.46 15.96 -24.57
CA TYR A 56 4.61 17.12 -24.31
C TYR A 56 3.79 17.55 -25.54
N GLU A 57 4.34 17.38 -26.75
CA GLU A 57 3.63 17.73 -27.99
C GLU A 57 2.51 16.73 -28.34
N VAL A 58 2.65 15.47 -27.92
CA VAL A 58 1.62 14.42 -28.06
C VAL A 58 0.55 14.50 -26.96
N GLU A 59 0.67 15.44 -26.02
CA GLU A 59 -0.33 15.61 -24.97
C GLU A 59 -1.65 16.15 -25.56
N LEU A 60 -2.65 15.26 -25.65
CA LEU A 60 -3.96 15.52 -26.24
C LEU A 60 -4.54 16.84 -25.72
N LYS A 61 -4.92 17.74 -26.63
CA LYS A 61 -5.51 19.07 -26.36
C LYS A 61 -6.75 19.04 -25.44
N ASN A 62 -7.37 17.86 -25.27
CA ASN A 62 -8.48 17.58 -24.36
C ASN A 62 -8.14 16.48 -23.33
N LYS A 63 -6.93 16.47 -22.78
CA LYS A 63 -6.58 15.57 -21.69
C LYS A 63 -7.33 16.00 -20.43
N SER A 64 -8.34 15.23 -20.06
CA SER A 64 -8.83 15.26 -18.68
C SER A 64 -7.65 14.83 -17.79
N ASN A 65 -7.16 15.71 -16.92
CA ASN A 65 -6.08 15.41 -15.97
C ASN A 65 -6.45 14.31 -14.95
N LYS A 66 -7.61 13.66 -15.10
CA LYS A 66 -7.98 12.50 -14.29
C LYS A 66 -7.35 11.26 -14.92
N ALA A 67 -6.31 10.74 -14.27
CA ALA A 67 -5.82 9.40 -14.49
C ALA A 67 -6.88 8.37 -14.06
N PHE A 68 -7.94 8.23 -14.85
CA PHE A 68 -8.88 7.12 -14.75
C PHE A 68 -8.25 5.95 -15.49
N GLY A 69 -7.85 4.92 -14.77
CA GLY A 69 -7.32 3.73 -15.41
C GLY A 69 -7.32 2.57 -14.44
N ILE A 70 -8.44 1.85 -14.42
CA ILE A 70 -8.45 0.44 -14.03
C ILE A 70 -7.62 -0.29 -15.10
N PRO A 71 -6.68 -1.17 -14.73
CA PRO A 71 -5.91 -1.94 -15.71
C PRO A 71 -6.87 -2.71 -16.62
N LEU A 72 -6.65 -2.69 -17.95
CA LEU A 72 -7.51 -3.40 -18.90
C LEU A 72 -7.33 -4.92 -18.75
N SER A 73 -8.40 -5.63 -18.39
CA SER A 73 -8.46 -7.09 -18.36
C SER A 73 -9.83 -7.58 -18.79
N LEU A 74 -9.91 -8.85 -19.19
CA LEU A 74 -11.16 -9.55 -19.47
C LEU A 74 -11.69 -10.30 -18.25
N ASP A 75 -10.91 -10.38 -17.18
CA ASP A 75 -11.27 -10.96 -15.90
C ASP A 75 -10.86 -10.05 -14.73
N TYR A 76 -11.76 -9.92 -13.75
CA TYR A 76 -11.53 -9.13 -12.53
C TYR A 76 -12.03 -9.87 -11.29
N ASP A 77 -11.35 -9.63 -10.18
CA ASP A 77 -11.86 -9.96 -8.87
C ASP A 77 -12.49 -8.72 -8.22
N ILE A 78 -13.67 -8.86 -7.64
CA ILE A 78 -14.27 -7.83 -6.77
C ILE A 78 -14.09 -8.32 -5.34
N LEU A 79 -13.25 -7.64 -4.57
CA LEU A 79 -13.00 -7.97 -3.17
C LEU A 79 -13.80 -7.04 -2.27
N ILE A 80 -14.81 -7.59 -1.58
CA ILE A 80 -15.60 -6.89 -0.58
C ILE A 80 -14.96 -7.11 0.79
N THR A 81 -14.43 -6.05 1.40
CA THR A 81 -13.75 -6.12 2.69
C THR A 81 -14.58 -5.42 3.76
N PHE A 82 -15.04 -6.18 4.74
CA PHE A 82 -15.73 -5.67 5.92
C PHE A 82 -14.71 -5.37 7.02
N VAL A 83 -14.55 -4.09 7.35
CA VAL A 83 -13.61 -3.64 8.37
C VAL A 83 -14.38 -3.30 9.63
N HIS A 84 -14.13 -4.07 10.68
CA HIS A 84 -14.77 -3.90 11.98
C HIS A 84 -13.74 -3.63 13.08
N PRO A 85 -13.57 -2.38 13.51
CA PRO A 85 -12.55 -2.02 14.48
C PRO A 85 -12.88 -2.52 15.90
N ASP A 86 -14.16 -2.67 16.26
CA ASP A 86 -14.59 -3.13 17.59
C ASP A 86 -15.67 -4.23 17.52
N PRO A 87 -15.27 -5.50 17.37
CA PRO A 87 -16.21 -6.62 17.37
C PRO A 87 -16.92 -6.84 18.71
N SER A 88 -16.49 -6.19 19.79
CA SER A 88 -17.13 -6.35 21.12
C SER A 88 -18.33 -5.43 21.30
N GLY A 89 -18.37 -4.30 20.56
CA GLY A 89 -19.41 -3.29 20.66
C GLY A 89 -20.72 -3.71 19.97
N ILE A 90 -20.62 -4.14 18.71
CA ILE A 90 -21.76 -4.51 17.88
C ILE A 90 -21.45 -5.76 17.05
N GLU A 91 -22.37 -6.71 17.06
CA GLU A 91 -22.29 -7.90 16.22
C GLU A 91 -22.96 -7.60 14.87
N ILE A 92 -22.25 -7.90 13.79
CA ILE A 92 -22.70 -7.61 12.42
C ILE A 92 -23.00 -8.95 11.75
N GLU A 93 -24.27 -9.24 11.53
CA GLU A 93 -24.72 -10.48 10.91
C GLU A 93 -24.94 -10.24 9.41
N LEU A 94 -23.94 -10.59 8.58
CA LEU A 94 -24.06 -10.52 7.12
C LEU A 94 -24.04 -11.92 6.54
N ASN A 95 -25.11 -12.26 5.82
CA ASN A 95 -25.18 -13.50 5.07
C ASN A 95 -24.51 -13.32 3.69
N GLY A 96 -23.60 -14.22 3.34
CA GLY A 96 -22.94 -14.22 2.03
C GLY A 96 -23.90 -14.37 0.86
N GLU A 97 -25.00 -15.11 1.06
CA GLU A 97 -26.02 -15.33 0.03
C GLU A 97 -26.79 -14.03 -0.31
N ASP A 98 -27.07 -13.20 0.70
CA ASP A 98 -27.75 -11.92 0.50
C ASP A 98 -26.85 -10.92 -0.22
N ILE A 99 -25.54 -10.93 0.07
CA ILE A 99 -24.56 -10.11 -0.65
C ILE A 99 -24.52 -10.51 -2.12
N ASP A 100 -24.38 -11.81 -2.41
CA ASP A 100 -24.31 -12.30 -3.79
C ASP A 100 -25.58 -11.93 -4.55
N LYS A 101 -26.76 -12.24 -4.00
CA LYS A 101 -28.06 -11.94 -4.60
C LYS A 101 -28.25 -10.44 -4.89
N ASN A 102 -27.85 -9.56 -3.98
CA ASN A 102 -27.95 -8.11 -4.16
C ASN A 102 -26.93 -7.57 -5.17
N MET A 103 -25.80 -8.25 -5.34
CA MET A 103 -24.76 -7.90 -6.31
C MET A 103 -25.07 -8.40 -7.72
N GLN A 104 -25.79 -9.50 -7.88
CA GLN A 104 -26.09 -10.11 -9.19
C GLN A 104 -26.64 -9.12 -10.25
N PRO A 105 -27.60 -8.22 -9.95
CA PRO A 105 -28.11 -7.28 -10.95
C PRO A 105 -27.03 -6.35 -11.50
N PHE A 106 -26.12 -5.91 -10.63
CA PHE A 106 -24.99 -5.07 -11.02
C PHE A 106 -23.97 -5.85 -11.84
N LEU A 107 -23.57 -7.04 -11.37
CA LEU A 107 -22.62 -7.91 -12.08
C LEU A 107 -23.11 -8.26 -13.48
N LYS A 108 -24.41 -8.55 -13.62
CA LYS A 108 -25.03 -8.84 -14.91
C LYS A 108 -25.02 -7.65 -15.87
N ALA A 109 -25.09 -6.42 -15.34
CA ALA A 109 -25.03 -5.22 -16.17
C ALA A 109 -23.62 -4.98 -16.73
N ILE A 110 -22.58 -5.37 -15.99
CA ILE A 110 -21.17 -5.18 -16.38
C ILE A 110 -20.53 -6.41 -17.02
N SER A 111 -21.20 -7.58 -16.97
CA SER A 111 -20.71 -8.83 -17.55
C SER A 111 -20.35 -8.78 -19.05
N PRO A 112 -20.93 -7.90 -19.90
CA PRO A 112 -20.48 -7.80 -21.30
C PRO A 112 -19.06 -7.24 -21.46
N ILE A 113 -18.50 -6.63 -20.41
CA ILE A 113 -17.21 -5.94 -20.44
C ILE A 113 -16.08 -6.87 -19.98
N ALA A 114 -16.33 -7.65 -18.93
CA ALA A 114 -15.38 -8.60 -18.34
C ALA A 114 -16.09 -9.63 -17.46
N ASP A 115 -15.38 -10.70 -17.12
CA ASP A 115 -15.80 -11.71 -16.15
C ASP A 115 -15.43 -11.27 -14.73
N PHE A 116 -16.42 -11.19 -13.85
CA PHE A 116 -16.24 -10.74 -12.47
C PHE A 116 -16.43 -11.89 -11.48
N VAL A 117 -15.48 -12.06 -10.56
CA VAL A 117 -15.60 -13.00 -9.43
C VAL A 117 -15.69 -12.21 -8.12
N VAL A 118 -16.77 -12.39 -7.38
CA VAL A 118 -16.95 -11.74 -6.08
C VAL A 118 -16.30 -12.58 -4.98
N LYS A 119 -15.49 -11.92 -4.15
CA LYS A 119 -14.85 -12.46 -2.96
C LYS A 119 -15.17 -11.56 -1.78
N SER A 120 -15.31 -12.13 -0.58
CA SER A 120 -15.53 -11.36 0.64
C SER A 120 -14.47 -11.68 1.71
N GLN A 121 -14.11 -10.68 2.50
CA GLN A 121 -13.15 -10.81 3.59
C GLN A 121 -13.59 -9.94 4.78
N TRP A 122 -13.25 -10.39 5.99
CA TRP A 122 -13.38 -9.61 7.22
C TRP A 122 -12.02 -9.19 7.76
N LEU A 123 -11.92 -7.94 8.20
CA LEU A 123 -10.77 -7.39 8.92
C LEU A 123 -11.25 -6.86 10.27
N TYR A 124 -10.83 -7.51 11.35
CA TYR A 124 -11.14 -7.09 12.71
C TYR A 124 -10.02 -6.25 13.30
N LEU A 125 -10.34 -5.46 14.34
CA LEU A 125 -9.36 -4.71 15.14
C LEU A 125 -8.43 -3.86 14.25
N THR A 126 -9.01 -3.28 13.21
CA THR A 126 -8.29 -2.56 12.17
C THR A 126 -8.75 -1.13 12.11
N ASP A 127 -7.87 -0.23 12.55
CA ASP A 127 -8.05 1.20 12.40
C ASP A 127 -7.64 1.68 11.01
N LEU A 128 -8.20 2.81 10.59
CA LEU A 128 -7.93 3.45 9.29
C LEU A 128 -6.53 4.09 9.17
N GLY A 129 -5.71 4.00 10.23
CA GLY A 129 -4.35 4.56 10.25
C GLY A 129 -4.29 6.09 10.20
N ILE A 130 -5.43 6.76 10.37
CA ILE A 130 -5.55 8.21 10.40
C ILE A 130 -6.27 8.67 11.65
N ASN A 131 -5.92 9.87 12.13
CA ASN A 131 -6.57 10.48 13.28
C ASN A 131 -7.66 11.46 12.79
N PRO A 132 -8.95 11.10 12.89
CA PRO A 132 -10.03 11.99 12.49
C PRO A 132 -10.11 13.24 13.38
N ARG A 133 -10.58 14.34 12.82
CA ARG A 133 -10.81 15.58 13.57
C ARG A 133 -12.03 15.42 14.45
N LYS A 134 -11.86 15.54 15.76
CA LYS A 134 -12.97 15.51 16.71
C LYS A 134 -13.85 16.75 16.57
N MET A 135 -15.13 16.52 16.30
CA MET A 135 -16.20 17.53 16.43
C MET A 135 -17.01 17.23 17.71
N SER A 136 -17.95 18.10 18.07
CA SER A 136 -18.68 18.01 19.34
C SER A 136 -19.37 16.66 19.58
N ASP A 137 -19.89 16.02 18.54
CA ASP A 137 -20.71 14.78 18.62
C ASP A 137 -20.22 13.65 17.69
N HIS A 138 -19.23 13.93 16.84
CA HIS A 138 -18.77 12.98 15.82
C HIS A 138 -17.33 13.24 15.41
N PHE A 139 -16.78 12.31 14.65
CA PHE A 139 -15.46 12.44 14.05
C PHE A 139 -15.58 12.80 12.57
N ALA A 140 -14.78 13.78 12.16
CA ALA A 140 -14.75 14.28 10.79
C ALA A 140 -13.46 13.81 10.10
N LEU A 141 -13.63 13.23 8.92
CA LEU A 141 -12.54 12.90 8.00
C LEU A 141 -12.53 13.88 6.84
N GLN A 142 -11.39 14.52 6.59
CA GLN A 142 -11.25 15.38 5.42
C GLN A 142 -10.94 14.55 4.18
N GLU A 143 -11.46 15.00 3.04
CA GLU A 143 -11.25 14.39 1.73
C GLU A 143 -9.75 14.25 1.40
N SER A 144 -8.95 15.27 1.73
CA SER A 144 -7.49 15.24 1.62
C SER A 144 -6.79 14.10 2.40
N GLN A 145 -7.43 13.56 3.44
CA GLN A 145 -6.86 12.48 4.26
C GLN A 145 -7.24 11.07 3.75
N LEU A 146 -8.28 10.96 2.93
CA LEU A 146 -8.83 9.67 2.49
C LEU A 146 -7.85 8.80 1.71
N PRO A 147 -6.98 9.33 0.83
CA PRO A 147 -5.97 8.51 0.16
C PRO A 147 -5.02 7.81 1.13
N HIS A 148 -4.76 8.39 2.30
CA HIS A 148 -3.85 7.81 3.30
C HIS A 148 -4.44 6.61 4.03
N ILE A 149 -5.76 6.39 3.94
CA ILE A 149 -6.45 5.21 4.49
C ILE A 149 -6.14 3.95 3.67
N ILE A 150 -5.86 4.12 2.37
CA ILE A 150 -5.71 3.01 1.43
C ILE A 150 -4.53 2.13 1.82
N SER A 151 -3.37 2.72 2.12
CA SER A 151 -2.14 1.94 2.35
C SER A 151 -2.22 1.05 3.59
N PRO A 152 -2.69 1.50 4.77
CA PRO A 152 -2.91 0.62 5.92
C PRO A 152 -3.88 -0.54 5.62
N LEU A 153 -4.92 -0.31 4.82
CA LEU A 153 -5.87 -1.36 4.44
C LEU A 153 -5.27 -2.34 3.42
N GLU A 154 -4.58 -1.83 2.41
CA GLU A 154 -3.94 -2.62 1.36
C GLU A 154 -2.93 -3.63 1.92
N THR A 155 -2.16 -3.24 2.93
CA THR A 155 -1.22 -4.16 3.60
C THR A 155 -1.90 -5.30 4.36
N LYS A 156 -3.17 -5.14 4.75
CA LYS A 156 -3.96 -6.15 5.48
C LYS A 156 -4.83 -7.02 4.58
N MET A 157 -5.04 -6.61 3.33
CA MET A 157 -5.85 -7.33 2.35
C MET A 157 -5.02 -8.34 1.56
N TRP A 158 -5.62 -9.48 1.23
CA TRP A 158 -4.96 -10.53 0.43
C TRP A 158 -5.12 -10.34 -1.09
N SER A 159 -5.41 -9.11 -1.54
CA SER A 159 -5.59 -8.77 -2.96
C SER A 159 -4.37 -9.15 -3.82
N HIS A 160 -3.18 -9.20 -3.23
CA HIS A 160 -1.92 -9.59 -3.89
C HIS A 160 -1.80 -11.09 -4.24
N LEU A 161 -2.72 -11.95 -3.76
CA LEU A 161 -2.66 -13.39 -4.01
C LEU A 161 -3.33 -13.81 -5.33
N SER A 162 -4.08 -12.91 -5.97
CA SER A 162 -4.73 -13.18 -7.26
C SER A 162 -3.90 -12.63 -8.42
N GLN A 163 -3.83 -13.40 -9.50
CA GLN A 163 -3.23 -12.94 -10.76
C GLN A 163 -4.16 -11.98 -11.54
N ARG A 164 -5.43 -11.86 -11.09
CA ARG A 164 -6.44 -10.99 -11.68
C ARG A 164 -6.40 -9.61 -11.06
N PRO A 165 -6.59 -8.53 -11.85
CA PRO A 165 -6.79 -7.20 -11.27
C PRO A 165 -8.00 -7.22 -10.34
N THR A 166 -7.81 -6.61 -9.16
CA THR A 166 -8.81 -6.62 -8.09
C THR A 166 -9.37 -5.23 -7.86
N ILE A 167 -10.69 -5.12 -7.82
CA ILE A 167 -11.43 -3.91 -7.40
C ILE A 167 -11.77 -4.07 -5.91
N ASN A 168 -11.24 -3.18 -5.07
CA ASN A 168 -11.45 -3.25 -3.62
C ASN A 168 -12.69 -2.43 -3.23
N LEU A 169 -13.67 -3.07 -2.59
CA LEU A 169 -14.85 -2.43 -2.03
C LEU A 169 -14.82 -2.60 -0.52
N VAL A 170 -14.49 -1.54 0.20
CA VAL A 170 -14.33 -1.59 1.66
C VAL A 170 -15.57 -1.02 2.34
N LEU A 171 -16.17 -1.78 3.25
CA LEU A 171 -17.17 -1.31 4.17
C LEU A 171 -16.55 -1.17 5.55
N TYR A 172 -16.39 0.07 6.02
CA TYR A 172 -15.86 0.35 7.34
C TYR A 172 -17.00 0.66 8.31
N PHE A 173 -17.08 -0.11 9.40
CA PHE A 173 -18.05 0.12 10.46
C PHE A 173 -17.44 1.05 11.51
N SER A 174 -18.09 2.18 11.76
CA SER A 174 -17.66 3.10 12.81
C SER A 174 -18.12 2.64 14.20
N TYR A 175 -17.48 3.19 15.23
CA TYR A 175 -17.87 2.93 16.61
C TYR A 175 -19.21 3.60 16.95
N CYS A 176 -20.04 2.92 17.72
CA CYS A 176 -21.33 3.43 18.19
C CYS A 176 -21.24 4.75 18.97
N SER A 177 -20.19 4.93 19.76
CA SER A 177 -20.00 6.16 20.55
C SER A 177 -19.46 7.33 19.74
N THR A 178 -18.91 7.06 18.55
CA THR A 178 -18.15 8.03 17.78
C THR A 178 -18.38 7.82 16.28
N PRO A 179 -19.53 8.27 15.74
CA PRO A 179 -19.82 8.14 14.32
C PRO A 179 -18.82 8.94 13.49
N LEU A 180 -18.55 8.46 12.29
CA LEU A 180 -17.49 8.96 11.42
C LEU A 180 -18.11 9.47 10.12
N TYR A 181 -17.83 10.74 9.81
CA TYR A 181 -18.37 11.40 8.63
C TYR A 181 -17.27 12.00 7.77
N ILE A 182 -17.40 11.82 6.46
CA ILE A 182 -16.51 12.44 5.48
C ILE A 182 -16.96 13.88 5.20
N TYR A 183 -15.99 14.78 5.19
CA TYR A 183 -16.10 16.19 4.87
C TYR A 183 -15.24 16.50 3.65
N SER A 184 -15.80 17.26 2.71
CA SER A 184 -15.01 17.82 1.61
C SER A 184 -14.05 18.89 2.14
N ASP A 185 -13.04 19.26 1.36
CA ASP A 185 -12.05 20.28 1.70
C ASP A 185 -12.67 21.66 2.03
N ARG A 186 -13.92 21.89 1.59
CA ARG A 186 -14.72 23.08 1.95
C ARG A 186 -15.42 22.96 3.32
N ASN A 187 -15.09 21.95 4.11
CA ASN A 187 -15.75 21.59 5.37
C ASN A 187 -17.27 21.33 5.24
N ILE A 188 -17.69 20.77 4.10
CA ILE A 188 -19.08 20.38 3.87
C ILE A 188 -19.19 18.86 4.06
N LYS A 189 -20.15 18.42 4.89
CA LYS A 189 -20.43 17.00 5.10
C LYS A 189 -20.93 16.35 3.81
N ILE A 190 -20.30 15.25 3.41
CA ILE A 190 -20.67 14.49 2.21
C ILE A 190 -21.87 13.59 2.56
N PRO A 191 -22.97 13.61 1.78
CA PRO A 191 -24.19 12.87 2.11
C PRO A 191 -24.02 11.36 1.98
N THR A 192 -23.19 10.89 1.04
CA THR A 192 -22.99 9.46 0.78
C THR A 192 -22.09 8.78 1.81
N ASN A 193 -21.28 9.54 2.55
CA ASN A 193 -20.26 9.02 3.45
C ASN A 193 -19.31 7.98 2.79
N ALA A 194 -19.02 8.17 1.51
CA ALA A 194 -18.26 7.26 0.67
C ALA A 194 -17.21 8.01 -0.13
N PHE A 195 -16.11 7.34 -0.47
CA PHE A 195 -15.13 7.87 -1.41
C PHE A 195 -14.62 6.79 -2.37
N LEU A 196 -14.20 7.23 -3.55
CA LEU A 196 -13.73 6.37 -4.63
C LEU A 196 -12.30 6.76 -5.03
N SER A 197 -11.43 5.76 -5.07
CA SER A 197 -10.09 5.83 -5.64
C SER A 197 -10.06 5.14 -7.02
N PRO A 198 -9.89 5.89 -8.13
CA PRO A 198 -10.03 5.37 -9.49
C PRO A 198 -9.19 4.14 -9.86
N ARG A 199 -8.05 3.93 -9.19
CA ARG A 199 -7.12 2.83 -9.47
C ARG A 199 -7.22 1.66 -8.51
N TRP A 200 -7.97 1.82 -7.42
CA TRP A 200 -7.98 0.86 -6.31
C TRP A 200 -9.37 0.34 -5.97
N GLY A 201 -10.40 1.20 -6.05
CA GLY A 201 -11.77 0.86 -5.69
C GLY A 201 -12.39 1.91 -4.78
N GLY A 202 -13.28 1.53 -3.87
CA GLY A 202 -14.03 2.47 -3.03
C GLY A 202 -14.10 2.08 -1.57
N ILE A 203 -14.30 3.07 -0.71
CA ILE A 203 -14.55 2.88 0.72
C ILE A 203 -15.87 3.54 1.08
N TYR A 204 -16.72 2.79 1.79
CA TYR A 204 -17.98 3.22 2.33
C TYR A 204 -17.92 3.16 3.86
N ILE A 205 -18.26 4.26 4.53
CA ILE A 205 -18.28 4.32 6.00
C ILE A 205 -19.72 4.15 6.48
N VAL A 206 -19.98 3.02 7.14
CA VAL A 206 -21.25 2.68 7.77
C VAL A 206 -21.24 3.21 9.20
N ASN A 207 -22.20 4.06 9.53
CA ASN A 207 -22.46 4.48 10.89
C ASN A 207 -23.64 3.69 11.45
N PRO A 208 -23.46 2.92 12.54
CA PRO A 208 -24.57 2.21 13.16
C PRO A 208 -25.64 3.16 13.70
N ASP A 209 -26.91 2.77 13.58
CA ASP A 209 -28.02 3.50 14.20
C ASP A 209 -28.01 3.32 15.72
N LYS A 210 -28.62 4.28 16.44
CA LYS A 210 -28.72 4.23 17.91
C LYS A 210 -29.39 2.94 18.39
N SER A 211 -30.44 2.49 17.70
CA SER A 211 -31.13 1.24 18.03
C SER A 211 -30.21 0.02 17.88
N SER A 212 -29.42 -0.06 16.81
CA SER A 212 -28.49 -1.15 16.56
C SER A 212 -27.36 -1.19 17.59
N CYS A 213 -26.95 -0.01 18.08
CA CYS A 213 -25.98 0.11 19.17
C CYS A 213 -26.55 -0.33 20.53
N GLU A 214 -27.82 -0.05 20.80
CA GLU A 214 -28.49 -0.49 22.04
C GLU A 214 -28.73 -2.01 22.05
N THR A 215 -29.15 -2.57 20.91
CA THR A 215 -29.38 -4.02 20.76
C THR A 215 -28.11 -4.81 20.54
N LYS A 216 -26.96 -4.14 20.32
CA LYS A 216 -25.68 -4.71 19.91
C LYS A 216 -25.74 -5.58 18.66
N GLN A 217 -26.74 -5.37 17.81
CA GLN A 217 -26.92 -6.12 16.57
C GLN A 217 -27.15 -5.17 15.40
N PHE A 218 -26.33 -5.33 14.36
CA PHE A 218 -26.51 -4.68 13.08
C PHE A 218 -26.97 -5.72 12.05
N LYS A 219 -28.13 -5.47 11.44
CA LYS A 219 -28.75 -6.30 10.40
C LYS A 219 -28.77 -5.55 9.08
#